data_AF-A0AAU4VA62-F1
#
_entry.id   AF-A0AAU4VA62-F1
#
_cell.length_a   1.000
_cell.length_b   1.000
_cell.length_c   1.000
_cell.angle_alpha   90.00
_cell.angle_beta   90.00
_cell.angle_gamma   90.00
#
_symmetry.space_group_name_H-M   'P 1'
#
loop_
_entity.id
_entity.type
_entity.pdbx_description
1 polymer ?
#
loop_
_entity_poly.entity_id
_entity_poly.type
_entity_poly.pdbx_seq_one_letter_code
_entity_poly.pdbx_strand_id
1 'polypeptide(L)'
;MSEGDFDPSGDQAVSSELAGVLPVDFTAFHSQQHRAYLRYAHLQLGNPKDAEEVVDDVFTFLLKVWRQALKEASLHGFAWAVLREHVERRLAALGRQVAMVETAWFAALRRSSRERLELLESKLGLYAAIAGLSERQYDVVLLAFLLGNDSDTVARMMGITPATVRSHIRGARRTLSRKLGVEWIPGEEKD
;
A
#
# COMPACT_ATOMS: atom_id res chain seq x y z
N MET A 1 13.75 33.55 -30.57
CA MET A 1 13.03 32.71 -31.56
C MET A 1 14.03 31.62 -31.96
N SER A 2 13.88 30.35 -31.61
CA SER A 2 12.69 29.50 -31.70
C SER A 2 12.58 28.58 -30.48
N GLU A 3 11.41 28.54 -29.86
CA GLU A 3 10.99 27.50 -28.92
C GLU A 3 10.71 26.22 -29.73
N GLY A 4 11.21 25.09 -29.22
CA GLY A 4 10.89 23.77 -29.76
C GLY A 4 9.50 23.37 -29.28
N ASP A 5 8.62 23.12 -30.23
CA ASP A 5 7.28 22.58 -30.04
C ASP A 5 7.37 21.25 -29.28
N PHE A 6 6.97 21.27 -28.00
CA PHE A 6 6.72 20.06 -27.24
C PHE A 6 5.35 19.56 -27.69
N ASP A 7 5.34 18.60 -28.63
CA ASP A 7 4.13 17.93 -29.08
C ASP A 7 3.57 17.06 -27.94
N PRO A 8 2.46 17.47 -27.27
CA PRO A 8 1.86 16.72 -26.18
C PRO A 8 0.99 15.56 -26.68
N SER A 9 0.87 15.40 -28.01
CA SER A 9 -0.03 14.42 -28.63
C SER A 9 0.58 13.01 -28.72
N GLY A 10 1.91 12.89 -28.60
CA GLY A 10 2.60 11.59 -28.64
C GLY A 10 2.24 10.67 -27.47
N ASP A 11 2.11 11.22 -26.26
CA ASP A 11 1.80 10.45 -25.04
C ASP A 11 0.36 9.90 -25.02
N GLN A 12 -0.58 10.66 -25.62
CA GLN A 12 -1.97 10.23 -25.79
C GLN A 12 -2.14 9.19 -26.92
N ALA A 13 -1.35 9.29 -28.00
CA ALA A 13 -1.41 8.37 -29.12
C ALA A 13 -0.92 6.96 -28.76
N VAL A 14 0.19 6.84 -28.02
CA VAL A 14 0.74 5.54 -27.57
C VAL A 14 -0.25 4.83 -26.62
N SER A 15 -0.93 5.58 -25.76
CA SER A 15 -2.00 5.06 -24.88
C SER A 15 -3.21 4.53 -25.67
N SER A 16 -3.51 5.09 -26.84
CA SER A 16 -4.63 4.69 -27.69
C SER A 16 -4.31 3.50 -28.60
N GLU A 17 -3.06 3.31 -29.05
CA GLU A 17 -2.68 2.18 -29.91
C GLU A 17 -2.61 0.84 -29.16
N LEU A 18 -2.23 0.86 -27.88
CA LEU A 18 -2.21 -0.35 -27.04
C LEU A 18 -3.61 -0.81 -26.59
N ALA A 19 -4.62 0.05 -26.71
CA ALA A 19 -6.00 -0.22 -26.29
C ALA A 19 -6.66 -1.38 -27.07
N GLY A 20 -6.11 -1.79 -28.22
CA GLY A 20 -6.58 -2.94 -29.01
C GLY A 20 -5.84 -4.26 -28.75
N VAL A 21 -4.76 -4.26 -27.97
CA VAL A 21 -3.87 -5.43 -27.79
C VAL A 21 -4.07 -6.12 -26.44
N LEU A 22 -4.56 -5.40 -25.43
CA LEU A 22 -4.72 -5.91 -24.07
C LEU A 22 -6.12 -6.50 -23.84
N PRO A 23 -6.25 -7.59 -23.06
CA PRO A 23 -7.55 -8.12 -22.65
C PRO A 23 -8.39 -7.03 -21.94
N VAL A 24 -9.66 -6.89 -22.34
CA VAL A 24 -10.56 -5.83 -21.82
C VAL A 24 -10.74 -5.91 -20.31
N ASP A 25 -10.83 -7.12 -19.78
CA ASP A 25 -10.91 -7.42 -18.35
C ASP A 25 -9.63 -7.02 -17.60
N PHE A 26 -8.46 -7.21 -18.22
CA PHE A 26 -7.19 -6.71 -17.66
C PHE A 26 -7.17 -5.18 -17.62
N THR A 27 -7.55 -4.51 -18.71
CA THR A 27 -7.59 -3.04 -18.76
C THR A 27 -8.55 -2.46 -17.72
N ALA A 28 -9.70 -3.10 -17.51
CA ALA A 28 -10.65 -2.73 -16.46
C ALA A 28 -10.04 -2.91 -15.06
N PHE A 29 -9.39 -4.04 -14.80
CA PHE A 29 -8.73 -4.31 -13.52
C PHE A 29 -7.60 -3.31 -13.24
N HIS A 30 -6.74 -3.06 -14.23
CA HIS A 30 -5.68 -2.07 -14.15
C HIS A 30 -6.24 -0.70 -13.77
N SER A 31 -7.23 -0.20 -14.52
CA SER A 31 -7.82 1.12 -14.30
C SER A 31 -8.44 1.26 -12.89
N GLN A 32 -9.02 0.18 -12.35
CA GLN A 32 -9.62 0.18 -11.02
C GLN A 32 -8.58 0.15 -9.89
N GLN A 33 -7.48 -0.60 -10.07
CA GLN A 33 -6.53 -0.88 -8.98
C GLN A 33 -5.28 0.01 -8.99
N HIS A 34 -4.88 0.52 -10.16
CA HIS A 34 -3.59 1.19 -10.36
C HIS A 34 -3.33 2.32 -9.36
N ARG A 35 -4.29 3.23 -9.20
CA ARG A 35 -4.17 4.35 -8.25
C ARG A 35 -4.01 3.87 -6.81
N ALA A 36 -4.71 2.80 -6.42
CA ALA A 36 -4.65 2.26 -5.07
C ALA A 36 -3.30 1.58 -4.80
N TYR A 37 -2.76 0.88 -5.80
CA TYR A 37 -1.45 0.22 -5.73
C TYR A 37 -0.32 1.25 -5.66
N LEU A 38 -0.39 2.32 -6.45
CA LEU A 38 0.55 3.44 -6.36
C LEU A 38 0.57 4.10 -4.98
N ARG A 39 -0.60 4.34 -4.39
CA ARG A 39 -0.69 4.93 -3.05
C ARG A 39 -0.05 4.03 -1.98
N TYR A 40 -0.28 2.73 -2.08
CA TYR A 40 0.34 1.76 -1.18
C TYR A 40 1.86 1.70 -1.37
N ALA A 41 2.33 1.53 -2.62
CA ALA A 41 3.75 1.46 -2.92
C ALA A 41 4.48 2.75 -2.53
N HIS A 42 3.88 3.92 -2.77
CA HIS A 42 4.46 5.20 -2.37
C HIS A 42 4.56 5.34 -0.85
N LEU A 43 3.53 4.93 -0.10
CA LEU A 43 3.58 4.91 1.36
C LEU A 43 4.73 4.01 1.88
N GLN A 44 4.99 2.90 1.19
CA GLN A 44 6.01 1.93 1.59
C GLN A 44 7.44 2.28 1.16
N LEU A 45 7.62 2.87 -0.01
CA LEU A 45 8.93 3.13 -0.58
C LEU A 45 9.41 4.56 -0.26
N GLY A 46 8.47 5.48 -0.07
CA GLY A 46 8.73 6.90 0.23
C GLY A 46 9.26 7.72 -0.94
N ASN A 47 9.39 7.10 -2.13
CA ASN A 47 9.82 7.73 -3.37
C ASN A 47 8.78 7.44 -4.47
N PRO A 48 8.21 8.48 -5.12
CA PRO A 48 7.26 8.31 -6.22
C PRO A 48 7.80 7.45 -7.37
N LYS A 49 9.06 7.63 -7.76
CA LYS A 49 9.65 6.90 -8.89
C LYS A 49 9.78 5.40 -8.59
N ASP A 50 10.23 5.03 -7.40
CA ASP A 50 10.30 3.62 -7.00
C ASP A 50 8.91 2.99 -6.93
N ALA A 51 7.89 3.77 -6.53
CA ALA A 51 6.52 3.30 -6.47
C ALA A 51 5.92 3.05 -7.85
N GLU A 52 6.14 3.96 -8.80
CA GLU A 52 5.73 3.80 -10.20
C GLU A 52 6.38 2.56 -10.82
N GLU A 53 7.71 2.43 -10.72
CA GLU A 53 8.43 1.27 -11.27
C GLU A 53 7.92 -0.06 -10.69
N VAL A 54 7.69 -0.12 -9.36
CA VAL A 54 7.17 -1.34 -8.72
C VAL A 54 5.76 -1.67 -9.19
N VAL A 55 4.89 -0.67 -9.35
CA VAL A 55 3.51 -0.90 -9.78
C VAL A 55 3.46 -1.32 -11.26
N ASP A 56 4.29 -0.73 -12.11
CA ASP A 56 4.44 -1.13 -13.51
C ASP A 56 4.95 -2.56 -13.64
N ASP A 57 5.95 -2.94 -12.83
CA ASP A 57 6.45 -4.32 -12.76
C ASP A 57 5.35 -5.30 -12.34
N VAL A 58 4.53 -4.93 -11.35
CA VAL A 58 3.40 -5.74 -10.86
C VAL A 58 2.37 -5.95 -11.97
N PHE A 59 1.91 -4.90 -12.65
CA PHE A 59 0.93 -5.04 -13.73
C PHE A 59 1.50 -5.75 -14.95
N THR A 60 2.78 -5.53 -15.26
CA THR A 60 3.50 -6.28 -16.31
C THR A 60 3.55 -7.77 -15.98
N PHE A 61 3.82 -8.13 -14.73
CA PHE A 61 3.77 -9.52 -14.29
C PHE A 61 2.35 -10.09 -14.38
N LEU A 62 1.35 -9.38 -13.85
CA LEU A 62 -0.05 -9.80 -13.86
C LEU A 62 -0.56 -10.03 -15.29
N LEU A 63 -0.18 -9.18 -16.24
CA LEU A 63 -0.53 -9.35 -17.65
C LEU A 63 0.03 -10.67 -18.22
N LYS A 64 1.28 -11.00 -17.90
CA LYS A 64 1.93 -12.26 -18.35
C LYS A 64 1.23 -13.50 -17.82
N VAL A 65 0.73 -13.45 -16.57
CA VAL A 65 0.05 -14.58 -15.91
C VAL A 65 -1.47 -14.43 -15.86
N TRP A 66 -2.05 -13.52 -16.66
CA TRP A 66 -3.43 -13.08 -16.48
C TRP A 66 -4.44 -14.24 -16.53
N ARG A 67 -4.26 -15.15 -17.49
CA ARG A 67 -5.13 -16.33 -17.65
C ARG A 67 -5.08 -17.29 -16.47
N GLN A 68 -3.97 -17.33 -15.73
CA GLN A 68 -3.82 -18.11 -14.50
C GLN A 68 -4.40 -17.35 -13.31
N ALA A 69 -4.14 -16.04 -13.21
CA ALA A 69 -4.66 -15.18 -12.16
C ALA A 69 -6.20 -15.18 -12.09
N LEU A 70 -6.88 -15.23 -13.25
CA LEU A 70 -8.34 -15.36 -13.33
C LEU A 70 -8.90 -16.67 -12.76
N LYS A 71 -8.06 -17.69 -12.57
CA LYS A 71 -8.46 -18.99 -12.00
C LYS A 71 -8.27 -19.06 -10.49
N GLU A 72 -7.60 -18.07 -9.90
CA GLU A 72 -7.40 -17.99 -8.46
C GLU A 72 -8.74 -17.78 -7.75
N ALA A 73 -8.84 -18.28 -6.51
CA ALA A 73 -10.04 -18.09 -5.68
C ALA A 73 -10.38 -16.61 -5.47
N SER A 74 -9.37 -15.74 -5.54
CA SER A 74 -9.51 -14.29 -5.49
C SER A 74 -8.43 -13.62 -6.33
N LEU A 75 -8.83 -13.11 -7.50
CA LEU A 75 -7.95 -12.32 -8.37
C LEU A 75 -7.30 -11.14 -7.61
N HIS A 76 -8.11 -10.42 -6.85
CA HIS A 76 -7.64 -9.28 -6.06
C HIS A 76 -6.66 -9.71 -4.96
N GLY A 77 -6.93 -10.83 -4.29
CA GLY A 77 -6.05 -11.36 -3.25
C GLY A 77 -4.70 -11.83 -3.80
N PHE A 78 -4.71 -12.45 -4.98
CA PHE A 78 -3.51 -12.83 -5.71
C PHE A 78 -2.71 -11.58 -6.13
N ALA A 79 -3.35 -10.62 -6.80
CA ALA A 79 -2.71 -9.38 -7.23
C ALA A 79 -2.14 -8.56 -6.06
N TRP A 80 -2.85 -8.54 -4.92
CA TRP A 80 -2.35 -7.90 -3.70
C TRP A 80 -1.08 -8.57 -3.15
N ALA A 81 -1.04 -9.91 -3.16
CA ALA A 81 0.15 -10.65 -2.74
C ALA A 81 1.35 -10.37 -3.68
N VAL A 82 1.11 -10.31 -4.99
CA VAL A 82 2.13 -9.93 -5.98
C VAL A 82 2.66 -8.53 -5.72
N LEU A 83 1.79 -7.55 -5.50
CA LEU A 83 2.18 -6.18 -5.16
C LEU A 83 3.09 -6.14 -3.93
N ARG A 84 2.67 -6.82 -2.85
CA ARG A 84 3.42 -6.86 -1.60
C ARG A 84 4.81 -7.45 -1.80
N GLU A 85 4.91 -8.58 -2.50
CA GLU A 85 6.20 -9.23 -2.80
C GLU A 85 7.15 -8.30 -3.58
N HIS A 86 6.64 -7.53 -4.56
CA HIS A 86 7.46 -6.61 -5.33
C HIS A 86 7.94 -5.42 -4.49
N VAL A 87 7.08 -4.87 -3.63
CA VAL A 87 7.45 -3.83 -2.66
C VAL A 87 8.52 -4.32 -1.70
N GLU A 88 8.34 -5.51 -1.11
CA GLU A 88 9.32 -6.14 -0.20
C GLU A 88 10.66 -6.39 -0.89
N ARG A 89 10.64 -6.90 -2.12
CA ARG A 89 11.85 -7.12 -2.92
C ARG A 89 12.59 -5.81 -3.23
N ARG A 90 11.86 -4.75 -3.58
CA ARG A 90 12.44 -3.42 -3.82
C ARG A 90 13.07 -2.84 -2.56
N LEU A 91 12.39 -2.95 -1.42
CA LEU A 91 12.93 -2.52 -0.12
C LEU A 91 14.22 -3.28 0.22
N ALA A 92 14.23 -4.60 0.06
CA ALA A 92 15.41 -5.43 0.28
C ALA A 92 16.58 -5.03 -0.63
N ALA A 93 16.31 -4.75 -1.91
CA ALA A 93 17.33 -4.28 -2.86
C ALA A 93 17.92 -2.91 -2.48
N LEU A 94 17.12 -2.05 -1.85
CA LEU A 94 17.57 -0.76 -1.30
C LEU A 94 18.25 -0.88 0.07
N GLY A 95 18.37 -2.09 0.63
CA GLY A 95 18.90 -2.32 1.98
C GLY A 95 18.00 -1.75 3.09
N ARG A 96 16.71 -1.56 2.81
CA ARG A 96 15.71 -0.96 3.70
C ARG A 96 14.70 -2.01 4.15
N GLN A 97 14.11 -1.82 5.32
CA GLN A 97 12.90 -2.55 5.70
C GLN A 97 11.65 -1.68 5.45
N VAL A 98 10.48 -2.32 5.40
CA VAL A 98 9.15 -1.71 5.18
C VAL A 98 9.03 -0.36 5.91
N ALA A 99 8.94 0.74 5.14
CA ALA A 99 9.43 2.05 5.56
C ALA A 99 8.52 2.86 6.48
N MET A 100 7.39 2.32 6.95
CA MET A 100 6.56 3.03 7.93
C MET A 100 7.36 3.37 9.20
N VAL A 101 8.42 2.60 9.49
CA VAL A 101 9.35 2.86 10.60
C VAL A 101 10.46 3.83 10.20
N GLU A 102 11.11 3.65 9.05
CA GLU A 102 12.33 4.41 8.69
C GLU A 102 12.08 5.87 8.27
N THR A 103 11.04 6.14 7.47
CA THR A 103 10.81 7.51 6.97
C THR A 103 10.34 8.44 8.09
N ALA A 104 9.49 7.93 8.99
CA ALA A 104 9.10 8.62 10.22
C ALA A 104 10.30 8.77 11.19
N TRP A 105 11.16 7.76 11.29
CA TRP A 105 12.39 7.78 12.10
C TRP A 105 13.33 8.91 11.67
N PHE A 106 13.73 8.97 10.40
CA PHE A 106 14.66 9.99 9.90
C PHE A 106 14.09 11.41 9.90
N ALA A 107 12.80 11.56 9.60
CA ALA A 107 12.14 12.87 9.60
C ALA A 107 12.06 13.47 11.01
N ALA A 108 11.88 12.63 12.04
CA ALA A 108 11.74 13.07 13.41
C ALA A 108 13.07 13.30 14.12
N LEU A 109 14.10 12.47 13.85
CA LEU A 109 15.44 12.60 14.45
C LEU A 109 16.11 13.95 14.14
N ARG A 110 15.81 14.55 12.98
CA ARG A 110 16.40 15.84 12.56
C ARG A 110 15.85 17.07 13.31
N ARG A 111 14.84 16.95 14.18
CA ARG A 111 13.99 18.10 14.57
C ARG A 111 13.65 18.30 16.06
N SER A 112 14.24 17.58 17.02
CA SER A 112 13.63 17.48 18.37
C SER A 112 14.44 17.97 19.58
N SER A 113 13.76 18.76 20.43
CA SER A 113 14.00 19.03 21.86
C SER A 113 13.47 17.88 22.75
N ARG A 114 13.59 17.99 24.08
CA ARG A 114 13.28 16.90 25.04
C ARG A 114 11.80 16.44 25.04
N GLU A 115 10.81 17.34 25.00
CA GLU A 115 9.38 16.98 24.85
C GLU A 115 9.06 16.36 23.48
N ARG A 116 9.75 16.81 22.42
CA ARG A 116 9.63 16.18 21.10
C ARG A 116 10.28 14.81 21.06
N LEU A 117 11.27 14.54 21.92
CA LEU A 117 11.91 13.24 22.07
C LEU A 117 10.93 12.24 22.70
N GLU A 118 10.18 12.63 23.74
CA GLU A 118 9.13 11.78 24.34
C GLU A 118 7.98 11.47 23.37
N LEU A 119 7.49 12.49 22.64
CA LEU A 119 6.50 12.27 21.59
C LEU A 119 7.04 11.38 20.46
N LEU A 120 8.33 11.51 20.15
CA LEU A 120 8.99 10.66 19.19
C LEU A 120 9.07 9.22 19.70
N GLU A 121 9.59 8.98 20.91
CA GLU A 121 9.65 7.67 21.56
C GLU A 121 8.28 6.96 21.59
N SER A 122 7.22 7.69 21.92
CA SER A 122 5.84 7.17 21.86
C SER A 122 5.43 6.76 20.43
N LYS A 123 5.69 7.61 19.43
CA LYS A 123 5.42 7.29 18.01
C LYS A 123 6.26 6.13 17.51
N LEU A 124 7.50 6.01 17.97
CA LEU A 124 8.41 4.92 17.64
C LEU A 124 7.89 3.59 18.20
N GLY A 125 7.40 3.60 19.45
CA GLY A 125 6.70 2.46 20.04
C GLY A 125 5.48 2.04 19.23
N LEU A 126 4.66 3.00 18.78
CA LEU A 126 3.51 2.73 17.92
C LEU A 126 3.91 2.12 16.57
N TYR A 127 4.88 2.71 15.87
CA TYR A 127 5.34 2.19 14.57
C TYR A 127 5.96 0.81 14.69
N ALA A 128 6.77 0.56 15.73
CA ALA A 128 7.31 -0.77 16.01
C ALA A 128 6.21 -1.79 16.36
N ALA A 129 5.17 -1.36 17.10
CA ALA A 129 4.04 -2.21 17.42
C ALA A 129 3.25 -2.62 16.17
N ILE A 130 3.00 -1.67 15.26
CA ILE A 130 2.36 -1.90 13.95
C ILE A 130 3.23 -2.80 13.08
N ALA A 131 4.54 -2.55 12.98
CA ALA A 131 5.46 -3.37 12.18
C ALA A 131 5.50 -4.84 12.63
N GLY A 132 5.23 -5.12 13.90
CA GLY A 132 5.12 -6.49 14.40
C GLY A 132 3.69 -7.06 14.42
N LEU A 133 2.74 -6.48 13.69
CA LEU A 133 1.44 -7.12 13.40
C LEU A 133 1.63 -8.30 12.44
N SER A 134 0.63 -9.18 12.35
CA SER A 134 0.62 -10.13 11.23
C SER A 134 0.45 -9.38 9.92
N GLU A 135 1.00 -9.91 8.84
CA GLU A 135 0.99 -9.29 7.50
C GLU A 135 -0.40 -8.81 7.05
N ARG A 136 -1.44 -9.61 7.28
CA ARG A 136 -2.83 -9.23 6.97
C ARG A 136 -3.36 -8.11 7.87
N GLN A 137 -3.00 -8.10 9.15
CA GLN A 137 -3.39 -7.03 10.07
C GLN A 137 -2.65 -5.73 9.76
N TYR A 138 -1.37 -5.83 9.43
CA TYR A 138 -0.52 -4.72 9.01
C TYR A 138 -1.14 -4.01 7.81
N ASP A 139 -1.40 -4.73 6.71
CA ASP A 139 -1.97 -4.11 5.51
C ASP A 139 -3.35 -3.51 5.75
N VAL A 140 -4.22 -4.18 6.51
CA VAL A 140 -5.52 -3.62 6.87
C VAL A 140 -5.35 -2.32 7.64
N VAL A 141 -4.40 -2.24 8.57
CA VAL A 141 -4.12 -1.00 9.32
C VAL A 141 -3.62 0.11 8.40
N LEU A 142 -2.70 -0.19 7.48
CA LEU A 142 -2.19 0.80 6.54
C LEU A 142 -3.27 1.31 5.58
N LEU A 143 -4.01 0.39 4.98
CA LEU A 143 -5.04 0.73 4.01
C LEU A 143 -6.19 1.50 4.66
N ALA A 144 -6.67 1.08 5.84
CA ALA A 144 -7.80 1.71 6.51
C ALA A 144 -7.43 3.04 7.16
N PHE A 145 -6.34 3.07 7.95
CA PHE A 145 -6.06 4.22 8.81
C PHE A 145 -5.05 5.20 8.21
N LEU A 146 -4.00 4.72 7.54
CA LEU A 146 -2.99 5.62 6.95
C LEU A 146 -3.43 6.12 5.57
N LEU A 147 -4.08 5.26 4.79
CA LEU A 147 -4.58 5.61 3.46
C LEU A 147 -6.07 5.99 3.45
N GLY A 148 -6.74 5.95 4.61
CA GLY A 148 -8.11 6.46 4.78
C GLY A 148 -9.16 5.75 3.92
N ASN A 149 -8.93 4.48 3.57
CA ASN A 149 -9.90 3.72 2.78
C ASN A 149 -10.98 3.12 3.69
N ASP A 150 -12.22 3.09 3.21
CA ASP A 150 -13.31 2.39 3.91
C ASP A 150 -13.12 0.85 3.88
N SER A 151 -13.85 0.15 4.75
CA SER A 151 -13.72 -1.31 4.89
C SER A 151 -14.03 -2.08 3.60
N ASP A 152 -14.93 -1.57 2.75
CA ASP A 152 -15.30 -2.23 1.50
C ASP A 152 -14.21 -2.08 0.45
N THR A 153 -13.55 -0.92 0.41
CA THR A 153 -12.41 -0.64 -0.45
C THR A 153 -11.21 -1.49 -0.04
N VAL A 154 -10.90 -1.56 1.26
CA VAL A 154 -9.85 -2.44 1.79
C VAL A 154 -10.14 -3.91 1.43
N ALA A 155 -11.39 -4.34 1.59
CA ALA A 155 -11.83 -5.70 1.27
C ALA A 155 -11.62 -6.03 -0.21
N ARG A 156 -12.05 -5.15 -1.12
CA ARG A 156 -11.84 -5.30 -2.57
C ARG A 156 -10.36 -5.34 -2.91
N MET A 157 -9.55 -4.42 -2.40
CA MET A 157 -8.11 -4.37 -2.68
C MET A 157 -7.39 -5.65 -2.28
N MET A 158 -7.67 -6.16 -1.07
CA MET A 158 -7.01 -7.34 -0.52
C MET A 158 -7.65 -8.67 -0.96
N GLY A 159 -8.78 -8.61 -1.66
CA GLY A 159 -9.54 -9.79 -2.08
C GLY A 159 -10.12 -10.61 -0.92
N ILE A 160 -10.57 -9.93 0.15
CA ILE A 160 -11.19 -10.53 1.34
C ILE A 160 -12.59 -9.95 1.57
N THR A 161 -13.31 -10.41 2.61
CA THR A 161 -14.64 -9.85 2.92
C THR A 161 -14.55 -8.62 3.84
N PRO A 162 -15.52 -7.69 3.82
CA PRO A 162 -15.58 -6.58 4.77
C PRO A 162 -15.66 -7.05 6.24
N ALA A 163 -16.27 -8.21 6.49
CA ALA A 163 -16.29 -8.83 7.81
C ALA A 163 -14.87 -9.28 8.25
N THR A 164 -14.09 -9.82 7.32
CA THR A 164 -12.68 -10.18 7.53
C THR A 164 -11.84 -8.93 7.83
N VAL A 165 -12.07 -7.81 7.13
CA VAL A 165 -11.42 -6.52 7.43
C VAL A 165 -11.70 -6.08 8.87
N ARG A 166 -12.98 -6.05 9.29
CA ARG A 166 -13.35 -5.70 10.68
C ARG A 166 -12.70 -6.64 11.71
N SER A 167 -12.62 -7.93 11.39
CA SER A 167 -11.95 -8.92 12.25
C SER A 167 -10.44 -8.63 12.37
N HIS A 168 -9.77 -8.29 11.26
CA HIS A 168 -8.37 -7.89 11.26
C HIS A 168 -8.15 -6.59 12.04
N ILE A 169 -9.00 -5.57 11.90
CA ILE A 169 -8.93 -4.33 12.69
C ILE A 169 -9.02 -4.64 14.18
N ARG A 170 -10.01 -5.44 14.60
CA ARG A 170 -10.16 -5.84 16.02
C ARG A 170 -8.93 -6.61 16.52
N GLY A 171 -8.41 -7.53 15.72
CA GLY A 171 -7.18 -8.27 16.05
C GLY A 171 -5.95 -7.36 16.15
N ALA A 172 -5.80 -6.41 15.23
CA ALA A 172 -4.72 -5.44 15.23
C ALA A 172 -4.79 -4.55 16.48
N ARG A 173 -5.97 -4.01 16.82
CA ARG A 173 -6.18 -3.21 18.03
C ARG A 173 -5.75 -3.97 19.29
N ARG A 174 -6.21 -5.22 19.46
CA ARG A 174 -5.80 -6.06 20.61
C ARG A 174 -4.28 -6.24 20.68
N THR A 175 -3.63 -6.47 19.54
CA THR A 175 -2.16 -6.62 19.49
C THR A 175 -1.45 -5.31 19.83
N LEU A 176 -1.90 -4.18 19.28
CA LEU A 176 -1.32 -2.87 19.54
C LEU A 176 -1.48 -2.47 21.02
N SER A 177 -2.68 -2.62 21.58
CA SER A 177 -2.96 -2.32 22.99
C SER A 177 -2.08 -3.11 23.95
N ARG A 178 -1.91 -4.42 23.70
CA ARG A 178 -0.99 -5.26 24.47
C ARG A 178 0.47 -4.83 24.35
N LYS A 179 0.92 -4.43 23.15
CA LYS A 179 2.32 -4.00 22.93
C LYS A 179 2.62 -2.61 23.49
N LEU A 180 1.61 -1.74 23.52
CA LEU A 180 1.74 -0.35 23.98
C LEU A 180 1.37 -0.16 25.46
N GLY A 181 0.89 -1.21 26.12
CA GLY A 181 0.46 -1.14 27.53
C GLY A 181 -0.78 -0.26 27.73
N VAL A 182 -1.61 -0.10 26.71
CA VAL A 182 -2.83 0.73 26.75
C VAL A 182 -4.04 -0.19 26.89
N GLU A 183 -4.94 0.13 27.82
CA GLU A 183 -6.20 -0.60 27.97
C GLU A 183 -7.11 -0.30 26.77
N TRP A 184 -7.52 -1.34 26.05
CA TRP A 184 -8.50 -1.19 24.96
C TRP A 184 -9.91 -1.41 25.50
N ILE A 185 -10.72 -0.35 25.50
CA ILE A 185 -12.15 -0.44 25.82
C ILE A 185 -12.92 -0.71 24.52
N PRO A 186 -13.54 -1.89 24.34
CA PRO A 186 -14.35 -2.16 23.16
C PRO A 186 -15.65 -1.34 23.21
N GLY A 187 -15.89 -0.46 22.22
CA GLY A 187 -17.20 0.19 22.05
C GLY A 187 -17.22 1.70 21.81
N GLU A 188 -16.10 2.42 21.90
CA GLU A 188 -16.04 3.86 21.61
C GLU A 188 -15.87 4.19 20.11
N GLU A 189 -16.52 3.44 19.22
CA GLU A 189 -16.64 3.83 17.83
C GLU A 189 -17.93 4.65 17.69
N LYS A 190 -17.84 5.97 17.88
CA LYS A 190 -18.86 6.87 17.35
C LYS A 190 -18.75 6.85 15.81
N ASP A 191 -19.90 6.56 15.21
CA ASP A 191 -20.33 6.73 13.81
C ASP A 191 -19.38 7.45 12.84
#